data_AF-A0A820YFF5-F1
#
_entry.id   AF-A0A820YFF5-F1
#
_cell.length_a   1.000
_cell.length_b   1.000
_cell.length_c   1.000
_cell.angle_alpha   90.00
_cell.angle_beta   90.00
_cell.angle_gamma   90.00
#
_symmetry.space_group_name_H-M   'P 1'
#
loop_
_entity.id
_entity.type
_entity.pdbx_description
1 polymer ?
#
loop_
_entity_poly.entity_id
_entity_poly.type
_entity_poly.pdbx_seq_one_letter_code
_entity_poly.pdbx_strand_id
1 'polypeptide(L)'
;MLELAKPILLTTKNSTKMACEFFDVSCLSFIDGLSVSRKEDYLLKQSNDRCCGQHILFSSFFCYSCNCQHGLQWFVIKDSYIVDIRPDTHEVRFPMLVDRNFQVLTGIRNAGGDHGIKISNLQQTFVVKCRTARDCDEWIQHLSNLTEQAKDFASATRSRFNSYASVRENQLAYWFINGKSYMEAVAKALLTAKEEVFITDWWLSPEVMLIRPTDDETFRLDNILGRIADAGVRVYVMIYKEIPFVVSLNSLYTKRTLVSKSKKGFIKVIRHPDLNTRDGVLLWSHHEKMVVIDQKIAFIGGIDLCYGRWDDEYMRCVTVFY
;
A
#
# COMPACT_ATOMS: atom_id res chain seq x y z
N MET A 1 -2.92 -3.52 -1.44
CA MET A 1 -3.51 -2.19 -1.21
C MET A 1 -4.50 -1.73 -2.29
N LEU A 2 -4.38 -2.09 -3.57
CA LEU A 2 -5.28 -1.59 -4.64
C LEU A 2 -6.72 -2.13 -4.60
N GLU A 3 -6.96 -3.34 -4.09
CA GLU A 3 -8.33 -3.84 -3.83
C GLU A 3 -9.08 -3.02 -2.75
N LEU A 4 -8.35 -2.24 -1.93
CA LEU A 4 -8.90 -1.46 -0.82
C LEU A 4 -9.45 -0.10 -1.27
N ALA A 5 -8.97 0.43 -2.41
CA ALA A 5 -9.41 1.71 -2.97
C ALA A 5 -10.63 1.58 -3.89
N LYS A 6 -10.91 0.37 -4.42
CA LYS A 6 -12.04 0.11 -5.34
C LYS A 6 -13.41 0.60 -4.80
N PRO A 7 -13.76 0.43 -3.51
CA PRO A 7 -15.09 0.84 -3.03
C PRO A 7 -15.23 2.34 -2.74
N ILE A 8 -14.12 3.08 -2.58
CA ILE A 8 -14.16 4.53 -2.27
C ILE A 8 -14.47 5.35 -3.55
N LEU A 9 -14.16 4.80 -4.73
CA LEU A 9 -14.34 5.47 -6.02
C LEU A 9 -15.65 5.08 -6.74
N LEU A 10 -16.26 3.96 -6.38
CA LEU A 10 -17.45 3.42 -7.08
C LEU A 10 -18.80 3.99 -6.63
N THR A 11 -18.82 4.90 -5.65
CA THR A 11 -20.06 5.55 -5.17
C THR A 11 -20.26 6.97 -5.70
N THR A 12 -19.42 7.45 -6.63
CA THR A 12 -19.63 8.76 -7.25
C THR A 12 -20.81 8.69 -8.23
N LYS A 13 -21.94 9.30 -7.85
CA LYS A 13 -23.07 9.57 -8.73
C LYS A 13 -22.58 10.25 -10.02
N ASN A 14 -23.21 10.00 -11.17
CA ASN A 14 -22.85 10.59 -12.46
C ASN A 14 -22.62 12.13 -12.42
N SER A 15 -23.31 12.83 -11.52
CA SER A 15 -23.13 14.27 -11.28
C SER A 15 -21.73 14.65 -10.76
N THR A 16 -21.12 13.81 -9.91
CA THR A 16 -19.76 14.03 -9.39
C THR A 16 -18.71 13.84 -10.49
N LYS A 17 -18.94 12.90 -11.41
CA LYS A 17 -18.06 12.67 -12.56
C LYS A 17 -18.04 13.87 -13.51
N MET A 18 -19.22 14.39 -13.88
CA MET A 18 -19.31 15.58 -14.73
C MET A 18 -18.70 16.83 -14.08
N ALA A 19 -18.82 17.00 -12.76
CA ALA A 19 -18.18 18.08 -12.05
C ALA A 19 -16.65 17.96 -12.04
N CYS A 20 -16.12 16.76 -11.82
CA CYS A 20 -14.68 16.48 -11.89
C CYS A 20 -14.11 16.78 -13.27
N GLU A 21 -14.80 16.33 -14.34
CA GLU A 21 -14.44 16.62 -15.72
C GLU A 21 -14.51 18.12 -16.04
N PHE A 22 -15.50 18.85 -15.52
CA PHE A 22 -15.63 20.28 -15.74
C PHE A 22 -14.52 21.11 -15.09
N PHE A 23 -14.08 20.72 -13.89
CA PHE A 23 -13.03 21.44 -13.16
C PHE A 23 -11.62 20.93 -13.44
N ASP A 24 -11.45 19.94 -14.34
CA ASP A 24 -10.18 19.26 -14.59
C ASP A 24 -9.53 18.74 -13.29
N VAL A 25 -10.32 18.05 -12.47
CA VAL A 25 -9.90 17.48 -11.18
C VAL A 25 -10.29 16.02 -11.05
N SER A 26 -9.53 15.24 -10.28
CA SER A 26 -9.90 13.87 -9.95
C SER A 26 -10.71 13.77 -8.67
N CYS A 27 -11.49 12.69 -8.54
CA CYS A 27 -12.15 12.33 -7.28
C CYS A 27 -11.16 12.10 -6.12
N LEU A 28 -9.89 11.79 -6.39
CA LEU A 28 -8.84 11.71 -5.36
C LEU A 28 -8.56 13.06 -4.68
N SER A 29 -8.92 14.17 -5.32
CA SER A 29 -8.77 15.52 -4.75
C SER A 29 -9.78 15.80 -3.62
N PHE A 30 -10.84 14.98 -3.49
CA PHE A 30 -11.94 15.18 -2.54
C PHE A 30 -12.10 14.07 -1.51
N ILE A 31 -11.15 13.14 -1.42
CA ILE A 31 -11.17 12.09 -0.40
C ILE A 31 -10.61 12.68 0.90
N ASP A 32 -11.46 12.74 1.92
CA ASP A 32 -11.07 13.19 3.25
C ASP A 32 -9.95 12.30 3.83
N GLY A 33 -8.94 12.93 4.42
CA GLY A 33 -7.73 12.26 4.91
C GLY A 33 -6.62 12.03 3.87
N LEU A 34 -6.84 12.29 2.57
CA LEU A 34 -5.76 12.35 1.59
C LEU A 34 -5.17 13.77 1.49
N SER A 35 -3.88 13.85 1.16
CA SER A 35 -3.22 15.13 0.91
C SER A 35 -3.81 15.86 -0.29
N VAL A 36 -3.65 17.19 -0.30
CA VAL A 36 -4.07 18.05 -1.42
C VAL A 36 -3.36 17.63 -2.72
N SER A 37 -4.10 17.64 -3.83
CA SER A 37 -3.53 17.41 -5.16
C SER A 37 -2.70 18.62 -5.58
N ARG A 38 -1.42 18.40 -5.92
CA ARG A 38 -0.47 19.48 -6.24
C ARG A 38 -0.48 19.84 -7.72
N LYS A 39 -0.60 18.82 -8.57
CA LYS A 39 -0.81 18.93 -10.01
C LYS A 39 -1.57 17.69 -10.45
N GLU A 40 -2.58 17.87 -11.27
CA GLU A 40 -3.27 16.79 -11.95
C GLU A 40 -3.63 17.19 -13.37
N ASP A 41 -3.39 16.29 -14.32
CA ASP A 41 -3.71 16.47 -15.73
C ASP A 41 -3.49 15.15 -16.50
N TYR A 42 -3.89 15.14 -17.76
CA TYR A 42 -3.60 14.07 -18.68
C TYR A 42 -2.14 14.06 -19.13
N LEU A 43 -1.53 12.88 -19.11
CA LEU A 43 -0.24 12.60 -19.73
C LEU A 43 -0.32 11.34 -20.60
N LEU A 44 0.49 11.31 -21.65
CA LEU A 44 0.64 10.12 -22.50
C LEU A 44 1.67 9.19 -21.88
N LYS A 45 1.20 8.12 -21.21
CA LYS A 45 2.06 7.09 -20.61
C LYS A 45 2.46 6.08 -21.67
N GLN A 46 3.76 5.86 -21.81
CA GLN A 46 4.30 4.80 -22.65
C GLN A 46 3.95 3.42 -22.05
N SER A 47 3.51 2.49 -22.89
CA SER A 47 3.33 1.09 -22.49
C SER A 47 4.65 0.49 -21.98
N ASN A 48 4.57 -0.35 -20.94
CA ASN A 48 5.74 -1.01 -20.31
C ASN A 48 6.41 -2.05 -21.23
N ASP A 49 5.89 -2.27 -22.44
CA ASP A 49 6.54 -3.11 -23.44
C ASP A 49 7.83 -2.41 -23.87
N ARG A 50 8.95 -3.13 -23.71
CA ARG A 50 10.32 -2.64 -23.91
C ARG A 50 10.45 -1.87 -25.21
N CYS A 51 10.31 -0.55 -25.14
CA CYS A 51 10.71 0.31 -26.24
C CYS A 51 12.24 0.28 -26.28
N CYS A 52 12.80 -0.03 -27.46
CA CYS A 52 14.20 -0.38 -27.67
C CYS A 52 15.18 0.61 -27.02
N GLY A 53 15.73 0.23 -25.87
CA GLY A 53 16.78 0.98 -25.16
C GLY A 53 18.20 0.74 -25.69
N GLN A 54 18.41 0.25 -26.92
CA GLN A 54 19.75 -0.19 -27.37
C GLN A 54 20.11 0.02 -28.84
N HIS A 55 19.55 1.00 -29.55
CA HIS A 55 20.09 1.39 -30.87
C HIS A 55 20.46 2.87 -30.91
N ILE A 56 21.57 3.22 -30.24
CA ILE A 56 22.28 4.48 -30.44
C ILE A 56 23.45 4.20 -31.39
N LEU A 57 23.17 3.96 -32.67
CA LEU A 57 24.16 4.15 -33.73
C LEU A 57 23.39 4.55 -34.99
N PHE A 58 23.69 5.76 -35.46
CA PHE A 58 23.25 6.43 -36.68
C PHE A 58 21.95 7.23 -36.63
N SER A 59 22.16 8.56 -36.71
CA SER A 59 21.31 9.62 -37.26
C SER A 59 19.82 9.35 -37.45
N SER A 60 19.02 10.14 -36.74
CA SER A 60 17.73 10.71 -37.18
C SER A 60 16.61 9.73 -37.58
N PHE A 61 15.40 10.05 -37.11
CA PHE A 61 14.11 9.44 -37.42
C PHE A 61 13.68 8.27 -36.51
N PHE A 62 12.63 8.57 -35.73
CA PHE A 62 11.55 7.69 -35.29
C PHE A 62 11.86 6.18 -35.25
N CYS A 63 11.75 5.56 -34.07
CA CYS A 63 11.56 4.11 -34.01
C CYS A 63 10.18 3.75 -34.60
N TYR A 64 10.06 3.71 -35.93
CA TYR A 64 8.89 3.19 -36.63
C TYR A 64 8.68 1.68 -36.38
N SER A 65 9.72 0.98 -35.92
CA SER A 65 9.69 -0.46 -35.63
C SER A 65 9.24 -0.80 -34.21
N CYS A 66 9.17 0.19 -33.31
CA CYS A 66 8.70 -0.01 -31.95
C CYS A 66 7.25 0.46 -31.89
N ASN A 67 6.29 -0.46 -31.87
CA ASN A 67 4.87 -0.14 -31.70
C ASN A 67 4.57 0.28 -30.25
N CYS A 68 5.30 1.29 -29.73
CA CYS A 68 5.18 1.77 -28.37
C CYS A 68 3.88 2.57 -28.28
N GLN A 69 2.82 1.85 -27.89
CA GLN A 69 1.51 2.42 -27.68
C GLN A 69 1.60 3.37 -26.49
N HIS A 70 1.15 4.61 -26.70
CA HIS A 70 0.99 5.58 -25.62
C HIS A 70 -0.48 5.58 -25.21
N GLY A 71 -0.74 5.33 -23.94
CA GLY A 71 -2.07 5.43 -23.35
C GLY A 71 -2.23 6.78 -22.67
N LEU A 72 -3.30 7.51 -22.98
CA LEU A 72 -3.68 8.68 -22.22
C LEU A 72 -4.10 8.23 -20.81
N GLN A 73 -3.46 8.76 -19.77
CA GLN A 73 -3.81 8.49 -18.37
C GLN A 73 -3.90 9.81 -17.61
N TRP A 74 -4.76 9.86 -16.59
CA TRP A 74 -4.87 11.02 -15.70
C TRP A 74 -3.89 10.85 -14.54
N PHE A 75 -2.92 11.74 -14.41
CA PHE A 75 -1.93 11.68 -13.33
C PHE A 75 -2.26 12.66 -12.23
N VAL A 76 -1.98 12.27 -10.99
CA VAL A 76 -2.15 13.11 -9.81
C VAL A 76 -0.88 13.05 -8.97
N ILE A 77 -0.30 14.21 -8.68
CA ILE A 77 0.80 14.37 -7.71
C ILE A 77 0.21 14.71 -6.35
N LYS A 78 0.58 13.93 -5.35
CA LYS A 78 0.23 14.10 -3.92
C LYS A 78 1.48 14.49 -3.13
N ASP A 79 1.47 14.42 -1.80
CA ASP A 79 2.58 14.89 -0.96
C ASP A 79 3.79 13.95 -0.94
N SER A 80 3.59 12.67 -1.21
CA SER A 80 4.64 11.64 -1.12
C SER A 80 4.59 10.60 -2.24
N TYR A 81 3.72 10.80 -3.23
CA TYR A 81 3.54 9.88 -4.34
C TYR A 81 2.94 10.54 -5.57
N ILE A 82 3.12 9.86 -6.71
CA ILE A 82 2.39 10.13 -7.95
C ILE A 82 1.55 8.90 -8.30
N VAL A 83 0.34 9.11 -8.82
CA VAL A 83 -0.55 8.00 -9.19
C VAL A 83 -1.21 8.28 -10.53
N ASP A 84 -1.37 7.24 -11.35
CA ASP A 84 -2.19 7.28 -12.55
C ASP A 84 -3.58 6.68 -12.33
N ILE A 85 -4.58 7.34 -12.89
CA ILE A 85 -5.98 6.95 -12.91
C ILE A 85 -6.35 6.67 -14.37
N ARG A 86 -7.03 5.54 -14.59
CA ARG A 86 -7.52 5.21 -15.93
C ARG A 86 -8.70 6.14 -16.29
N PRO A 87 -8.66 6.88 -17.41
CA PRO A 87 -9.68 7.90 -17.71
C PRO A 87 -11.11 7.36 -17.89
N ASP A 88 -11.24 6.15 -18.43
CA ASP A 88 -12.52 5.51 -18.75
C ASP A 88 -13.26 4.96 -17.52
N THR A 89 -12.52 4.28 -16.66
CA THR A 89 -13.01 3.49 -15.52
C THR A 89 -12.82 4.20 -14.19
N HIS A 90 -12.05 5.29 -14.16
CA HIS A 90 -11.57 5.96 -12.94
C HIS A 90 -10.86 5.02 -11.96
N GLU A 91 -10.33 3.90 -12.47
CA GLU A 91 -9.57 2.95 -11.68
C GLU A 91 -8.22 3.58 -11.34
N VAL A 92 -7.97 3.76 -10.04
CA VAL A 92 -6.66 4.15 -9.53
C VAL A 92 -5.70 2.97 -9.73
N ARG A 93 -4.64 3.19 -10.51
CA ARG A 93 -3.55 2.23 -10.67
C ARG A 93 -2.58 2.34 -9.50
N PHE A 94 -1.43 1.68 -9.61
CA PHE A 94 -0.45 1.60 -8.53
C PHE A 94 0.15 2.99 -8.18
N PRO A 95 -0.08 3.51 -6.96
CA PRO A 95 0.57 4.73 -6.50
C PRO A 95 2.08 4.52 -6.42
N MET A 96 2.84 5.33 -7.14
CA MET A 96 4.28 5.32 -7.12
C MET A 96 4.77 6.21 -5.99
N LEU A 97 5.14 5.58 -4.88
CA LEU A 97 5.69 6.27 -3.71
C LEU A 97 7.08 6.83 -4.04
N VAL A 98 7.38 7.99 -3.46
CA VAL A 98 8.76 8.50 -3.41
C VAL A 98 9.56 7.60 -2.48
N ASP A 99 10.65 7.05 -3.02
CA ASP A 99 11.64 6.28 -2.28
C ASP A 99 13.05 6.77 -2.64
N ARG A 100 14.07 6.15 -2.06
CA ARG A 100 15.48 6.52 -2.28
C ARG A 100 15.97 6.46 -3.73
N ASN A 101 15.26 5.74 -4.60
CA ASN A 101 15.57 5.62 -6.02
C ASN A 101 14.54 6.37 -6.87
N PHE A 102 13.75 7.25 -6.25
CA PHE A 102 12.84 8.13 -6.97
C PHE A 102 13.65 9.10 -7.83
N GLN A 103 13.55 8.96 -9.14
CA GLN A 103 14.28 9.77 -10.11
C GLN A 103 13.33 10.30 -11.17
N VAL A 104 13.59 11.54 -11.57
CA VAL A 104 12.90 12.25 -12.64
C VAL A 104 13.94 12.62 -13.67
N LEU A 105 13.92 11.96 -14.82
CA LEU A 105 14.89 12.16 -15.89
C LEU A 105 14.19 12.68 -17.15
N THR A 106 14.83 13.61 -17.85
CA THR A 106 14.28 14.26 -19.04
C THR A 106 15.23 14.15 -20.22
N GLY A 107 14.73 14.55 -21.39
CA GLY A 107 15.50 14.61 -22.63
C GLY A 107 15.50 13.32 -23.43
N ILE A 108 15.89 13.43 -24.71
CA ILE A 108 15.81 12.35 -25.71
C ILE A 108 16.46 11.04 -25.23
N ARG A 109 17.63 11.14 -24.59
CA ARG A 109 18.38 9.95 -24.14
C ARG A 109 17.69 9.17 -23.03
N ASN A 110 16.94 9.85 -22.17
CA ASN A 110 16.34 9.24 -20.98
C ASN A 110 14.86 8.92 -21.17
N ALA A 111 14.15 9.77 -21.92
CA ALA A 111 12.69 9.75 -22.04
C ALA A 111 12.20 9.73 -23.49
N GLY A 112 13.08 9.51 -24.48
CA GLY A 112 12.70 9.23 -25.86
C GLY A 112 12.14 10.41 -26.67
N GLY A 113 12.23 11.65 -26.17
CA GLY A 113 11.83 12.84 -26.91
C GLY A 113 11.97 14.15 -26.12
N ASP A 114 11.74 15.28 -26.80
CA ASP A 114 11.95 16.65 -26.26
C ASP A 114 10.95 17.07 -25.17
N HIS A 115 9.88 16.30 -24.97
CA HIS A 115 8.84 16.53 -23.95
C HIS A 115 8.54 15.26 -23.14
N GLY A 116 9.53 14.36 -23.06
CA GLY A 116 9.44 13.12 -22.29
C GLY A 116 9.95 13.30 -20.87
N ILE A 117 9.26 12.70 -19.91
CA ILE A 117 9.69 12.57 -18.51
C ILE A 117 9.70 11.09 -18.16
N LYS A 118 10.86 10.58 -17.76
CA LYS A 118 11.03 9.24 -17.20
C LYS A 118 10.98 9.34 -15.68
N ILE A 119 10.09 8.59 -15.07
CA ILE A 119 9.90 8.52 -13.62
C ILE A 119 10.20 7.08 -13.18
N SER A 120 11.11 6.92 -12.22
CA SER A 120 11.51 5.61 -11.69
C SER A 120 11.60 5.64 -10.17
N ASN A 121 11.33 4.50 -9.52
CA ASN A 121 11.55 4.26 -8.10
C ASN A 121 12.10 2.82 -7.93
N LEU A 122 12.11 2.24 -6.72
CA LEU A 122 12.59 0.86 -6.51
C LEU A 122 11.68 -0.21 -7.11
N GLN A 123 10.41 0.10 -7.35
CA GLN A 123 9.39 -0.87 -7.77
C GLN A 123 9.14 -0.84 -9.27
N GLN A 124 9.15 0.34 -9.89
CA GLN A 124 8.78 0.50 -11.28
C GLN A 124 9.45 1.70 -11.95
N THR A 125 9.39 1.70 -13.26
CA THR A 125 9.82 2.81 -14.12
C THR A 125 8.81 2.96 -15.23
N PHE A 126 8.41 4.19 -15.54
CA PHE A 126 7.61 4.49 -16.71
C PHE A 126 8.03 5.83 -17.33
N VAL A 127 7.64 6.03 -18.58
CA VAL A 127 7.87 7.28 -19.32
C VAL A 127 6.52 7.90 -19.66
N VAL A 128 6.41 9.20 -19.45
CA VAL A 128 5.26 10.02 -19.85
C VAL A 128 5.69 11.09 -20.82
N LYS A 129 4.80 11.48 -21.73
CA LYS A 129 5.02 12.58 -22.67
C LYS A 129 4.02 13.70 -22.39
N CYS A 130 4.55 14.91 -22.23
CA CYS A 130 3.79 16.15 -22.04
C CYS A 130 3.34 16.74 -23.38
N ARG A 131 2.36 17.65 -23.34
CA ARG A 131 1.79 18.26 -24.57
C ARG A 131 2.73 19.29 -25.19
N THR A 132 3.42 20.06 -24.36
CA THR A 132 4.32 21.14 -24.77
C THR A 132 5.57 21.15 -23.88
N ALA A 133 6.60 21.90 -24.29
CA ALA A 133 7.78 22.13 -23.46
C ALA A 133 7.42 22.78 -22.11
N ARG A 134 6.54 23.79 -22.12
CA ARG A 134 6.08 24.46 -20.90
C ARG A 134 5.35 23.52 -19.94
N ASP A 135 4.45 22.68 -20.47
CA ASP A 135 3.74 21.65 -19.69
C ASP A 135 4.75 20.69 -19.04
N CYS A 136 5.78 20.29 -19.81
CA CYS A 136 6.88 19.47 -19.30
C CYS A 136 7.62 20.15 -18.14
N ASP A 137 8.00 21.42 -18.29
CA ASP A 137 8.71 22.18 -17.25
C ASP A 137 7.88 22.30 -15.97
N GLU A 138 6.58 22.54 -16.08
CA GLU A 138 5.65 22.57 -14.94
C GLU A 138 5.61 21.20 -14.24
N TRP A 139 5.44 20.11 -14.97
CA TRP A 139 5.45 18.75 -14.38
C TRP A 139 6.77 18.45 -13.65
N ILE A 140 7.91 18.80 -14.24
CA ILE A 140 9.24 18.62 -13.62
C ILE A 140 9.35 19.43 -12.32
N GLN A 141 8.86 20.66 -12.32
CA GLN A 141 8.86 21.51 -11.12
C GLN A 141 8.04 20.88 -9.99
N HIS A 142 6.83 20.40 -10.27
CA HIS A 142 5.98 19.75 -9.27
C HIS A 142 6.57 18.42 -8.77
N LEU A 143 7.18 17.62 -9.63
CA LEU A 143 7.88 16.39 -9.25
C LEU A 143 9.14 16.65 -8.40
N SER A 144 9.85 17.73 -8.68
CA SER A 144 11.01 18.16 -7.87
C SER A 144 10.56 18.59 -6.48
N ASN A 145 9.48 19.38 -6.39
CA ASN A 145 8.87 19.78 -5.12
C ASN A 145 8.37 18.58 -4.30
N LEU A 146 7.76 17.58 -4.96
CA LEU A 146 7.36 16.32 -4.36
C LEU A 146 8.56 15.62 -3.69
N THR A 147 9.70 15.54 -4.39
CA THR A 147 10.91 14.88 -3.88
C THR A 147 11.47 15.59 -2.64
N GLU A 148 11.47 16.93 -2.63
CA GLU A 148 11.92 17.72 -1.48
C GLU A 148 10.98 17.57 -0.27
N GLN A 149 9.67 17.51 -0.50
CA GLN A 149 8.69 17.31 0.58
C GLN A 149 8.76 15.90 1.16
N ALA A 150 8.97 14.90 0.31
CA ALA A 150 9.13 13.51 0.70
C ALA A 150 10.60 13.13 0.97
N LYS A 151 11.46 14.10 1.33
CA LYS A 151 12.90 13.87 1.55
C LYS A 151 13.22 12.83 2.63
N ASP A 152 12.31 12.64 3.57
CA ASP A 152 12.42 11.61 4.62
C ASP A 152 12.42 10.19 4.03
N PHE A 153 11.87 10.02 2.82
CA PHE A 153 11.82 8.77 2.05
C PHE A 153 12.79 8.77 0.86
N ALA A 154 13.10 9.94 0.28
CA ALA A 154 13.97 10.08 -0.89
C ALA A 154 15.48 10.05 -0.56
N SER A 155 15.86 10.41 0.67
CA SER A 155 17.28 10.62 0.99
C SER A 155 18.00 9.32 1.33
N ALA A 156 18.78 8.79 0.37
CA ALA A 156 19.67 7.65 0.59
C ALA A 156 20.76 7.92 1.66
N THR A 157 21.16 9.19 1.84
CA THR A 157 22.20 9.57 2.81
C THR A 157 21.71 9.61 4.26
N ARG A 158 20.39 9.65 4.49
CA ARG A 158 19.77 9.69 5.82
C ARG A 158 19.39 8.32 6.39
N SER A 159 19.44 7.28 5.56
CA SER A 159 18.95 5.95 5.94
C SER A 159 20.11 4.97 6.09
N ARG A 160 20.31 4.47 7.32
CA ARG A 160 21.29 3.40 7.59
C ARG A 160 20.88 2.10 6.89
N PHE A 161 21.87 1.26 6.58
CA PHE A 161 21.67 -0.10 6.06
C PHE A 161 20.80 -0.20 4.81
N ASN A 162 20.81 0.84 3.96
CA ASN A 162 19.98 0.83 2.76
C ASN A 162 18.46 0.68 3.08
N SER A 163 18.02 1.14 4.27
CA SER A 163 16.61 1.18 4.67
C SER A 163 15.83 2.21 3.84
N TYR A 164 14.51 1.97 3.68
CA TYR A 164 13.59 2.98 3.13
C TYR A 164 13.26 4.07 4.16
N ALA A 165 13.37 3.76 5.45
CA ALA A 165 13.08 4.67 6.54
C ALA A 165 14.37 5.26 7.12
N SER A 166 14.36 6.58 7.34
CA SER A 166 15.41 7.32 8.04
C SER A 166 15.39 7.04 9.55
N VAL A 167 16.52 7.29 10.22
CA VAL A 167 16.62 7.15 11.68
C VAL A 167 15.73 8.18 12.37
N ARG A 168 14.85 7.72 13.26
CA ARG A 168 14.04 8.59 14.14
C ARG A 168 14.60 8.50 15.56
N GLU A 169 15.12 9.62 16.06
CA GLU A 169 15.69 9.69 17.42
C GLU A 169 14.59 9.91 18.46
N ASN A 170 14.88 9.60 19.72
CA ASN A 170 14.01 9.84 20.88
C ASN A 170 12.59 9.25 20.76
N GLN A 171 12.49 8.06 20.15
CA GLN A 171 11.22 7.34 20.04
C GLN A 171 11.00 6.45 21.27
N LEU A 172 9.74 6.38 21.73
CA LEU A 172 9.35 5.42 22.75
C LEU A 172 9.29 4.02 22.13
N ALA A 173 10.03 3.09 22.70
CA ALA A 173 10.03 1.70 22.30
C ALA A 173 9.86 0.80 23.53
N TYR A 174 9.03 -0.22 23.39
CA TYR A 174 8.81 -1.26 24.38
C TYR A 174 9.10 -2.60 23.72
N TRP A 175 9.66 -3.53 24.50
CA TRP A 175 9.81 -4.92 24.07
C TRP A 175 8.82 -5.79 24.82
N PHE A 176 8.44 -6.90 24.19
CA PHE A 176 7.59 -7.92 24.79
C PHE A 176 8.33 -9.26 24.73
N ILE A 177 8.30 -9.99 25.84
CA ILE A 177 8.72 -11.38 25.89
C ILE A 177 7.43 -12.22 25.90
N ASN A 178 7.38 -13.22 25.01
CA ASN A 178 6.27 -14.14 24.80
C ASN A 178 4.96 -13.50 24.30
N GLY A 179 3.99 -14.35 23.95
CA GLY A 179 2.73 -13.94 23.34
C GLY A 179 1.76 -13.25 24.31
N LYS A 180 1.77 -13.59 25.60
CA LYS A 180 0.81 -13.06 26.57
C LYS A 180 0.86 -11.54 26.67
N SER A 181 2.03 -11.00 26.99
CA SER A 181 2.22 -9.54 27.18
C SER A 181 2.00 -8.77 25.88
N TYR A 182 2.48 -9.32 24.76
CA TYR A 182 2.29 -8.76 23.43
C TYR A 182 0.81 -8.69 23.02
N MET A 183 0.08 -9.81 23.07
CA MET A 183 -1.32 -9.87 22.64
C MET A 183 -2.23 -9.03 23.53
N GLU A 184 -1.96 -8.96 24.84
CA GLU A 184 -2.68 -8.06 25.75
C GLU A 184 -2.45 -6.58 25.41
N ALA A 185 -1.21 -6.20 25.07
CA ALA A 185 -0.90 -4.84 24.65
C ALA A 185 -1.56 -4.48 23.31
N VAL A 186 -1.55 -5.40 22.34
CA VAL A 186 -2.26 -5.25 21.06
C VAL A 186 -3.76 -5.08 21.31
N ALA A 187 -4.39 -5.92 22.14
CA ALA A 187 -5.81 -5.80 22.46
C ALA A 187 -6.16 -4.43 23.05
N LYS A 188 -5.38 -3.96 24.02
CA LYS A 188 -5.57 -2.65 24.65
C LYS A 188 -5.41 -1.51 23.63
N ALA A 189 -4.39 -1.56 22.78
CA ALA A 189 -4.16 -0.54 21.75
C ALA A 189 -5.29 -0.51 20.71
N LEU A 190 -5.76 -1.67 20.24
CA LEU A 190 -6.88 -1.77 19.30
C LEU A 190 -8.15 -1.09 19.84
N LEU A 191 -8.46 -1.27 21.13
CA LEU A 191 -9.62 -0.65 21.77
C LEU A 191 -9.53 0.89 21.86
N THR A 192 -8.34 1.46 21.68
CA THR A 192 -8.14 2.92 21.65
C THR A 192 -8.22 3.52 20.24
N ALA A 193 -8.22 2.70 19.20
CA ALA A 193 -8.19 3.14 17.80
C ALA A 193 -9.34 4.09 17.45
N LYS A 194 -9.06 5.09 16.61
CA LYS A 194 -10.03 6.13 16.20
C LYS A 194 -10.23 6.23 14.70
N GLU A 195 -9.20 5.96 13.92
CA GLU A 195 -9.19 6.24 12.48
C GLU A 195 -8.92 4.96 11.70
N GLU A 196 -7.77 4.32 11.94
CA GLU A 196 -7.25 3.26 11.08
C GLU A 196 -6.48 2.20 11.86
N VAL A 197 -6.65 0.95 11.44
CA VAL A 197 -5.85 -0.18 11.91
C VAL A 197 -5.32 -0.94 10.71
N PHE A 198 -4.00 -1.13 10.65
CA PHE A 198 -3.33 -1.96 9.66
C PHE A 198 -2.80 -3.23 10.32
N ILE A 199 -3.09 -4.39 9.75
CA ILE A 199 -2.60 -5.68 10.24
C ILE A 199 -1.92 -6.42 9.08
N THR A 200 -0.70 -6.90 9.33
CA THR A 200 -0.04 -7.89 8.49
C THR A 200 0.28 -9.12 9.31
N ASP A 201 0.04 -10.29 8.73
CA ASP A 201 0.37 -11.57 9.37
C ASP A 201 0.69 -12.61 8.30
N TRP A 202 1.61 -13.51 8.63
CA TRP A 202 1.82 -14.71 7.81
C TRP A 202 0.64 -15.67 8.00
N TRP A 203 0.19 -15.82 9.25
CA TRP A 203 -1.02 -16.57 9.60
C TRP A 203 -1.84 -15.81 10.62
N LEU A 204 -3.14 -15.63 10.40
CA LEU A 204 -4.04 -14.95 11.31
C LEU A 204 -5.24 -15.84 11.61
N SER A 205 -5.51 -16.09 12.89
CA SER A 205 -6.69 -16.83 13.36
C SER A 205 -7.71 -15.85 13.93
N PRO A 206 -8.85 -15.60 13.25
CA PRO A 206 -9.81 -14.59 13.69
C PRO A 206 -10.32 -14.81 15.12
N GLU A 207 -10.46 -16.07 15.53
CA GLU A 207 -11.04 -16.45 16.82
C GLU A 207 -9.98 -16.58 17.94
N VAL A 208 -8.74 -16.10 17.73
CA VAL A 208 -7.74 -16.09 18.80
C VAL A 208 -8.13 -15.13 19.93
N MET A 209 -8.09 -15.63 21.17
CA MET A 209 -8.25 -14.82 22.38
C MET A 209 -6.96 -14.08 22.69
N LEU A 210 -7.01 -12.73 22.69
CA LEU A 210 -5.84 -11.89 22.93
C LEU A 210 -5.52 -11.69 24.41
N ILE A 211 -6.54 -11.73 25.27
CA ILE A 211 -6.41 -11.65 26.74
C ILE A 211 -6.87 -12.97 27.34
N ARG A 212 -6.10 -13.53 28.27
CA ARG A 212 -6.39 -14.80 28.96
C ARG A 212 -5.84 -14.79 30.40
N PRO A 213 -6.40 -15.59 31.32
CA PRO A 213 -7.62 -16.39 31.16
C PRO A 213 -8.86 -15.50 31.23
N THR A 214 -9.81 -15.74 30.34
CA THR A 214 -11.14 -15.13 30.40
C THR A 214 -12.08 -15.87 29.46
N ASP A 215 -13.34 -16.00 29.85
CA ASP A 215 -14.43 -16.47 28.99
C ASP A 215 -15.12 -15.30 28.27
N ASP A 216 -14.66 -14.07 28.50
CA ASP A 216 -15.18 -12.88 27.84
C ASP A 216 -14.72 -12.84 26.37
N GLU A 217 -15.56 -13.41 25.50
CA GLU A 217 -15.35 -13.43 24.04
C GLU A 217 -15.18 -12.03 23.43
N THR A 218 -15.47 -10.94 24.14
CA THR A 218 -15.20 -9.61 23.63
C THR A 218 -13.70 -9.37 23.40
N PHE A 219 -12.81 -10.11 24.07
CA PHE A 219 -11.36 -10.08 23.85
C PHE A 219 -10.86 -10.98 22.72
N ARG A 220 -11.77 -11.64 22.00
CA ARG A 220 -11.45 -12.35 20.76
C ARG A 220 -11.14 -11.37 19.64
N LEU A 221 -10.10 -11.64 18.85
CA LEU A 221 -9.59 -10.69 17.84
C LEU A 221 -10.69 -10.20 16.88
N ASP A 222 -11.44 -11.12 16.27
CA ASP A 222 -12.53 -10.79 15.35
C ASP A 222 -13.64 -9.94 15.98
N ASN A 223 -13.94 -10.13 17.26
CA ASN A 223 -14.92 -9.37 18.02
C ASN A 223 -14.38 -7.97 18.37
N ILE A 224 -13.10 -7.81 18.71
CA ILE A 224 -12.46 -6.50 18.86
C ILE A 224 -12.51 -5.73 17.53
N LEU A 225 -12.06 -6.35 16.44
CA LEU A 225 -12.02 -5.71 15.12
C LEU A 225 -13.41 -5.34 14.62
N GLY A 226 -14.41 -6.20 14.83
CA GLY A 226 -15.80 -5.91 14.50
C GLY A 226 -16.33 -4.68 15.25
N ARG A 227 -16.06 -4.57 16.56
CA ARG A 227 -16.50 -3.44 17.39
C ARG A 227 -15.88 -2.12 16.96
N ILE A 228 -14.56 -2.07 16.78
CA ILE A 228 -13.89 -0.83 16.37
C ILE A 228 -14.31 -0.42 14.95
N ALA A 229 -14.53 -1.39 14.07
CA ALA A 229 -15.01 -1.13 12.71
C ALA A 229 -16.44 -0.57 12.73
N ASP A 230 -17.33 -1.15 13.52
CA ASP A 230 -18.70 -0.63 13.67
C ASP A 230 -18.71 0.75 14.34
N ALA A 231 -17.71 1.08 15.15
CA ALA A 231 -17.49 2.42 15.72
C ALA A 231 -16.90 3.45 14.74
N GLY A 232 -16.47 3.04 13.54
CA GLY A 232 -16.00 3.95 12.49
C GLY A 232 -14.53 3.78 12.09
N VAL A 233 -13.77 2.90 12.76
CA VAL A 233 -12.36 2.65 12.46
C VAL A 233 -12.24 1.82 11.18
N ARG A 234 -11.37 2.23 10.25
CA ARG A 234 -11.08 1.46 9.03
C ARG A 234 -10.01 0.43 9.33
N VAL A 235 -10.32 -0.85 9.11
CA VAL A 235 -9.41 -1.96 9.39
C VAL A 235 -8.95 -2.57 8.07
N TYR A 236 -7.65 -2.58 7.85
CA TYR A 236 -7.01 -3.10 6.66
C TYR A 236 -6.08 -4.24 7.02
N VAL A 237 -6.36 -5.43 6.48
CA VAL A 237 -5.59 -6.63 6.76
C VAL A 237 -4.94 -7.15 5.48
N MET A 238 -3.64 -7.43 5.54
CA MET A 238 -2.89 -8.13 4.50
C MET A 238 -2.34 -9.44 5.06
N ILE A 239 -2.75 -10.57 4.49
CA ILE A 239 -2.28 -11.88 4.92
C ILE A 239 -1.66 -12.65 3.77
N TYR A 240 -0.74 -13.56 4.08
CA TYR A 240 -0.16 -14.46 3.10
C TYR A 240 -1.26 -15.35 2.47
N LYS A 241 -1.26 -15.42 1.15
CA LYS A 241 -2.09 -16.36 0.38
C LYS A 241 -1.29 -17.63 0.18
N GLU A 242 -1.56 -18.60 1.03
CA GLU A 242 -0.96 -19.92 1.01
C GLU A 242 -1.30 -20.71 -0.25
N ILE A 243 -0.43 -21.67 -0.58
CA ILE A 243 -0.74 -22.76 -1.51
C ILE A 243 -1.49 -23.82 -0.69
N PRO A 244 -2.80 -24.05 -0.92
CA PRO A 244 -3.65 -24.83 0.00
C PRO A 244 -3.17 -26.26 0.28
N PHE A 245 -2.43 -26.87 -0.64
CA PHE A 245 -1.91 -28.23 -0.51
C PHE A 245 -0.53 -28.30 0.19
N VAL A 246 0.11 -27.16 0.42
CA VAL A 246 1.45 -27.07 1.05
C VAL A 246 1.34 -26.62 2.50
N VAL A 247 0.46 -25.67 2.79
CA VAL A 247 0.29 -25.11 4.14
C VAL A 247 -1.19 -24.92 4.46
N SER A 248 -1.61 -25.35 5.64
CA SER A 248 -3.01 -25.28 6.10
C SER A 248 -3.30 -24.01 6.90
N LEU A 249 -3.08 -22.83 6.31
CA LEU A 249 -3.38 -21.55 6.98
C LEU A 249 -4.86 -21.16 6.89
N ASN A 250 -5.52 -21.54 5.79
CA ASN A 250 -6.91 -21.21 5.46
C ASN A 250 -7.15 -19.69 5.41
N SER A 251 -6.29 -18.95 4.72
CA SER A 251 -6.38 -17.48 4.63
C SER A 251 -7.70 -17.00 4.01
N LEU A 252 -8.34 -17.83 3.18
CA LEU A 252 -9.66 -17.53 2.62
C LEU A 252 -10.74 -17.52 3.70
N TYR A 253 -10.71 -18.47 4.63
CA TYR A 253 -11.60 -18.47 5.79
C TYR A 253 -11.38 -17.22 6.62
N THR A 254 -10.13 -16.93 6.99
CA THR A 254 -9.76 -15.71 7.73
C THR A 254 -10.30 -14.45 7.08
N LYS A 255 -10.13 -14.30 5.76
CA LYS A 255 -10.69 -13.17 5.00
C LYS A 255 -12.20 -13.10 5.12
N ARG A 256 -12.90 -14.21 4.91
CA ARG A 256 -14.38 -14.26 4.97
C ARG A 256 -14.89 -13.92 6.36
N THR A 257 -14.31 -14.51 7.40
CA THR A 257 -14.69 -14.26 8.79
C THR A 257 -14.51 -12.79 9.16
N LEU A 258 -13.32 -12.22 8.94
CA LEU A 258 -13.06 -10.83 9.31
C LEU A 258 -13.93 -9.83 8.54
N VAL A 259 -14.11 -10.02 7.23
CA VAL A 259 -14.99 -9.13 6.44
C VAL A 259 -16.44 -9.21 6.93
N SER A 260 -16.92 -10.40 7.32
CA SER A 260 -18.28 -10.58 7.84
C SER A 260 -18.54 -9.89 9.19
N LYS A 261 -17.49 -9.52 9.92
CA LYS A 261 -17.62 -8.89 11.26
C LYS A 261 -17.93 -7.40 11.22
N SER A 262 -17.74 -6.73 10.08
CA SER A 262 -18.04 -5.30 9.95
C SER A 262 -19.36 -5.08 9.24
N LYS A 263 -20.36 -4.56 9.95
CA LYS A 263 -21.68 -4.26 9.38
C LYS A 263 -21.60 -3.12 8.36
N LYS A 264 -20.66 -2.18 8.58
CA LYS A 264 -20.41 -1.02 7.73
C LYS A 264 -19.41 -1.30 6.59
N GLY A 265 -18.86 -2.51 6.53
CA GLY A 265 -17.87 -2.88 5.51
C GLY A 265 -16.52 -2.16 5.65
N PHE A 266 -16.16 -1.74 6.87
CA PHE A 266 -14.90 -1.05 7.20
C PHE A 266 -13.74 -1.99 7.49
N ILE A 267 -13.98 -3.31 7.56
CA ILE A 267 -12.92 -4.32 7.53
C ILE A 267 -12.69 -4.75 6.08
N LYS A 268 -11.45 -4.61 5.60
CA LYS A 268 -11.03 -5.03 4.27
C LYS A 268 -9.80 -5.94 4.36
N VAL A 269 -9.84 -7.07 3.67
CA VAL A 269 -8.77 -8.08 3.72
C VAL A 269 -8.24 -8.40 2.32
N ILE A 270 -6.94 -8.26 2.14
CA ILE A 270 -6.19 -8.70 0.97
C ILE A 270 -5.39 -9.95 1.31
N ARG A 271 -5.32 -10.85 0.32
CA ARG A 271 -4.46 -12.03 0.36
C ARG A 271 -3.49 -11.93 -0.81
N HIS A 272 -2.20 -12.15 -0.57
CA HIS A 272 -1.16 -12.08 -1.60
C HIS A 272 -0.02 -13.07 -1.28
N PRO A 273 0.67 -13.66 -2.27
CA PRO A 273 0.56 -13.46 -3.72
C PRO A 273 -0.56 -14.24 -4.39
N ASP A 274 -1.11 -13.69 -5.47
CA ASP A 274 -1.83 -14.52 -6.44
C ASP A 274 -0.79 -15.39 -7.17
N LEU A 275 -1.07 -16.69 -7.25
CA LEU A 275 -0.21 -17.64 -7.94
C LEU A 275 -0.22 -17.33 -9.43
N ASN A 276 0.77 -16.57 -9.89
CA ASN A 276 1.00 -16.33 -11.30
C ASN A 276 2.26 -17.10 -11.70
N THR A 277 2.10 -18.11 -12.57
CA THR A 277 3.20 -19.00 -12.99
C THR A 277 4.31 -18.29 -13.77
N ARG A 278 4.05 -17.06 -14.25
CA ARG A 278 5.03 -16.24 -14.99
C ARG A 278 6.05 -15.54 -14.10
N ASP A 279 5.70 -15.24 -12.85
CA ASP A 279 6.52 -14.39 -11.98
C ASP A 279 7.38 -15.19 -10.96
N GLY A 280 7.28 -16.53 -10.98
CA GLY A 280 8.13 -17.40 -10.16
C GLY A 280 7.90 -17.32 -8.64
N VAL A 281 6.88 -16.61 -8.17
CA VAL A 281 6.56 -16.45 -6.75
C VAL A 281 5.82 -17.69 -6.22
N LEU A 282 6.55 -18.79 -6.07
CA LEU A 282 6.04 -20.05 -5.50
C LEU A 282 6.57 -20.34 -4.09
N LEU A 283 7.77 -19.82 -3.77
CA LEU A 283 8.50 -20.17 -2.54
C LEU A 283 8.54 -19.06 -1.49
N TRP A 284 8.17 -17.84 -1.87
CA TRP A 284 8.24 -16.68 -0.99
C TRP A 284 6.88 -16.37 -0.36
N SER A 285 6.91 -15.79 0.83
CA SER A 285 5.72 -15.39 1.58
C SER A 285 5.87 -13.99 2.16
N HIS A 286 4.74 -13.32 2.35
CA HIS A 286 4.65 -12.18 3.27
C HIS A 286 4.76 -12.71 4.69
N HIS A 287 5.85 -12.39 5.37
CA HIS A 287 6.20 -12.98 6.66
C HIS A 287 6.23 -11.95 7.81
N GLU A 288 6.05 -10.69 7.49
CA GLU A 288 6.01 -9.58 8.43
C GLU A 288 4.74 -9.65 9.30
N LYS A 289 4.93 -9.57 10.62
CA LYS A 289 3.84 -9.46 11.60
C LYS A 289 3.82 -8.05 12.15
N MET A 290 2.74 -7.34 11.88
CA MET A 290 2.61 -5.95 12.28
C MET A 290 1.17 -5.60 12.61
N VAL A 291 0.99 -4.79 13.66
CA VAL A 291 -0.27 -4.09 13.95
C VAL A 291 0.03 -2.61 14.09
N VAL A 292 -0.54 -1.77 13.24
CA VAL A 292 -0.40 -0.31 13.32
C VAL A 292 -1.75 0.30 13.63
N ILE A 293 -1.82 1.14 14.66
CA ILE A 293 -3.02 1.84 15.12
C ILE A 293 -2.84 3.33 14.87
N ASP A 294 -3.77 3.92 14.14
CA ASP A 294 -3.89 5.35 13.82
C ASP A 294 -2.59 5.97 13.27
N GLN A 295 -1.75 5.14 12.63
CA GLN A 295 -0.41 5.51 12.15
C GLN A 295 0.51 6.11 13.25
N LYS A 296 0.23 5.82 14.53
CA LYS A 296 0.92 6.40 15.70
C LYS A 296 1.55 5.34 16.59
N ILE A 297 0.94 4.16 16.69
CA ILE A 297 1.43 3.04 17.49
C ILE A 297 1.66 1.87 16.55
N ALA A 298 2.85 1.28 16.57
CA ALA A 298 3.17 0.10 15.77
C ALA A 298 3.73 -1.02 16.65
N PHE A 299 3.16 -2.20 16.49
CA PHE A 299 3.65 -3.45 17.02
C PHE A 299 4.35 -4.19 15.88
N ILE A 300 5.61 -4.58 16.07
CA ILE A 300 6.39 -5.35 15.09
C ILE A 300 7.14 -6.47 15.82
N GLY A 301 7.24 -7.65 15.20
CA GLY A 301 7.98 -8.76 15.81
C GLY A 301 7.76 -10.11 15.14
N GLY A 302 7.97 -11.17 15.92
CA GLY A 302 7.85 -12.57 15.46
C GLY A 302 6.52 -13.25 15.79
N ILE A 303 5.59 -12.56 16.46
CA ILE A 303 4.36 -13.16 17.00
C ILE A 303 3.19 -12.83 16.06
N ASP A 304 2.75 -13.84 15.30
CA ASP A 304 1.51 -13.76 14.53
C ASP A 304 0.27 -13.74 15.47
N LEU A 305 -0.81 -13.06 15.06
CA LEU A 305 -2.10 -13.10 15.77
C LEU A 305 -2.89 -14.38 15.44
N CYS A 306 -2.35 -15.53 15.86
CA CYS A 306 -2.94 -16.83 15.56
C CYS A 306 -2.79 -17.84 16.72
N TYR A 307 -3.34 -19.03 16.52
CA TYR A 307 -3.22 -20.11 17.49
C TYR A 307 -1.77 -20.54 17.75
N GLY A 308 -1.53 -21.03 18.96
CA GLY A 308 -0.23 -21.53 19.42
C GLY A 308 0.82 -20.46 19.73
N ARG A 309 0.52 -19.16 19.55
CA ARG A 309 1.47 -18.06 19.82
C ARG A 309 1.33 -17.45 21.20
N TRP A 310 0.17 -17.58 21.83
CA TRP A 310 -0.04 -17.12 23.20
C TRP A 310 0.66 -18.07 24.16
N ASP A 311 1.63 -17.55 24.89
CA ASP A 311 2.30 -18.22 26.01
C ASP A 311 2.82 -17.17 26.99
N ASP A 312 3.08 -17.60 28.21
CA ASP A 312 3.73 -16.81 29.25
C ASP A 312 5.11 -17.38 29.60
N GLU A 313 5.76 -16.82 30.61
CA GLU A 313 7.08 -17.28 31.06
C GLU A 313 7.10 -18.72 31.59
N TYR A 314 5.93 -19.30 31.89
CA TYR A 314 5.83 -20.66 32.44
C TYR A 314 5.90 -21.75 31.37
N MET A 315 5.74 -21.42 30.08
CA MET A 315 5.91 -22.35 28.93
C MET A 315 5.21 -23.70 29.14
N ARG A 316 3.94 -23.64 29.51
CA ARG A 316 3.21 -24.79 30.05
C ARG A 316 2.97 -25.86 28.99
N CYS A 317 3.40 -27.09 29.27
CA CYS A 317 3.12 -28.24 28.39
C CYS A 317 1.70 -28.81 28.55
N VAL A 318 0.99 -28.46 29.62
CA VAL A 318 -0.36 -28.91 29.92
C VAL A 318 -1.26 -27.73 30.30
N THR A 319 -2.47 -27.73 29.78
CA THR A 319 -3.55 -26.84 30.25
C THR A 319 -4.59 -27.70 30.92
N VAL A 320 -4.77 -27.52 32.22
CA VAL A 320 -5.83 -28.20 32.98
C VAL A 320 -7.01 -27.24 33.03
N PHE A 321 -8.12 -27.60 32.38
CA PHE A 321 -9.40 -26.93 32.57
C PHE A 321 -9.97 -27.46 33.89
N TYR A 322 -10.15 -26.58 34.88
CA TYR A 322 -10.83 -26.92 36.13
C TYR A 322 -12.33 -26.72 35.98
#